data_AF-A0A2E8KRT4-F1
#
_entry.id   AF-A0A2E8KRT4-F1
#
_cell.length_a   1.000
_cell.length_b   1.000
_cell.length_c   1.000
_cell.angle_alpha   90.00
_cell.angle_beta   90.00
_cell.angle_gamma   90.00
#
_symmetry.space_group_name_H-M   'P 1'
#
loop_
_entity.id
_entity.type
_entity.pdbx_description
1 polymer ?
#
loop_
_entity_poly.entity_id
_entity_poly.type
_entity_poly.pdbx_seq_one_letter_code
_entity_poly.pdbx_strand_id
1 'polypeptide(L)'
;MRLLIAFISCLISFCAFSQTDIPGCTISQACNYNPDATINDGSCEYMSCLAIGCTNPLACNYDATADYEDGSCYFQEDDWCDCDGNVLDECGVCGGEGIPEEDCDCNGNQYNVCGECGGGEDANWCTGCTITIACNYDPSAIIDDGSCLFACPGCTDPAACNYNDQALQENGSCEYQGDYINCDGECINDSDNDGVCDELEVFGCDDPSACNYDNNVTEFDGSCEFTSCVGCSYFFACNYDATATITDNSLCEFNVCSGCTDINACNYNPTLSEDDGSCAYFDECGVCGGNGSTCEVQLLCGDDIEHEGYTYSTVLIGDQCWFSENCRYLPEVSPSNEGSDTDPYYYVYNYQGTDVEAAKSTSNYETYGVLYNWPAVMTEDICPSGWHIPTDEQWTELTDFLGGVAIAGSYMFESSSSNTSGFDALLGGCRDLSNIFSNEGSYSYFWSSSLHNQNNNEAWIRRLTYNGSGVYRWGYDYGIGMSARCVTNQQIVQIQGCTDES
;
A
#
# COMPACT_ATOMS: atom_id res chain seq x y z
N MET A 1 15.92 88.25 -23.87
CA MET A 1 15.69 87.31 -24.99
C MET A 1 17.02 86.63 -25.32
N ARG A 2 17.10 85.32 -25.06
CA ARG A 2 18.17 84.36 -25.42
C ARG A 2 19.56 84.52 -24.78
N LEU A 3 19.93 83.55 -23.94
CA LEU A 3 21.00 82.54 -24.19
C LEU A 3 21.06 81.66 -22.92
N LEU A 4 20.48 80.45 -22.91
CA LEU A 4 21.11 79.18 -23.31
C LEU A 4 22.53 78.99 -22.76
N ILE A 5 22.65 78.23 -21.68
CA ILE A 5 23.73 77.27 -21.47
C ILE A 5 23.09 75.93 -21.12
N ALA A 6 23.44 74.94 -21.93
CA ALA A 6 22.95 73.57 -21.90
C ALA A 6 23.68 72.73 -20.84
N PHE A 7 22.98 71.76 -20.26
CA PHE A 7 23.58 70.49 -19.83
C PHE A 7 22.59 69.35 -20.08
N ILE A 8 23.13 68.28 -20.68
CA ILE A 8 22.48 67.02 -21.04
C ILE A 8 22.75 66.01 -19.90
N SER A 9 21.70 65.35 -19.41
CA SER A 9 21.70 63.95 -18.92
C SER A 9 20.23 63.55 -18.67
N CYS A 10 19.57 62.88 -19.62
CA CYS A 10 19.47 61.42 -19.73
C CYS A 10 18.69 60.75 -18.57
N LEU A 11 17.40 60.51 -18.84
CA LEU A 11 16.56 59.37 -18.46
C LEU A 11 17.06 58.46 -17.34
N ILE A 12 16.46 58.58 -16.14
CA ILE A 12 15.97 57.43 -15.35
C ILE A 12 14.64 57.86 -14.73
N SER A 13 13.56 57.17 -15.11
CA SER A 13 12.25 57.29 -14.50
C SER A 13 12.33 56.76 -13.07
N PHE A 14 12.48 57.64 -12.09
CA PHE A 14 12.22 57.28 -10.70
C PHE A 14 10.72 57.07 -10.54
N CYS A 15 10.31 55.82 -10.38
CA CYS A 15 8.97 55.47 -9.93
C CYS A 15 8.80 56.10 -8.53
N ALA A 16 7.74 56.87 -8.36
CA ALA A 16 7.43 57.55 -7.11
C ALA A 16 6.99 56.51 -6.06
N PHE A 17 7.83 56.26 -5.05
CA PHE A 17 7.40 55.57 -3.83
C PHE A 17 6.69 56.57 -2.90
N SER A 18 5.53 56.17 -2.40
CA SER A 18 4.73 56.94 -1.45
C SER A 18 5.43 56.91 -0.09
N GLN A 19 5.40 58.02 0.66
CA GLN A 19 6.00 58.11 2.01
C GLN A 19 5.24 57.32 3.09
N THR A 20 4.43 56.34 2.71
CA THR A 20 3.57 55.50 3.57
C THR A 20 3.81 54.01 3.39
N ASP A 21 4.78 53.62 2.55
CA ASP A 21 5.04 52.21 2.27
C ASP A 21 5.96 51.65 3.36
N ILE A 22 5.45 50.70 4.14
CA ILE A 22 6.16 49.98 5.21
C ILE A 22 6.57 48.64 4.58
N PRO A 23 7.85 48.45 4.23
CA PRO A 23 8.34 47.19 3.71
C PRO A 23 8.36 46.13 4.81
N GLY A 24 7.90 44.93 4.49
CA GLY A 24 7.96 43.77 5.37
C GLY A 24 7.06 42.65 4.86
N CYS A 25 7.12 41.48 5.49
CA CYS A 25 6.28 40.37 5.08
C CYS A 25 4.79 40.67 5.29
N THR A 26 4.00 40.69 4.20
CA THR A 26 2.54 40.93 4.25
C THR A 26 1.72 39.64 4.28
N ILE A 27 2.37 38.47 4.25
CA ILE A 27 1.71 37.16 4.19
C ILE A 27 1.48 36.68 5.62
N SER A 28 0.20 36.56 6.04
CA SER A 28 -0.18 36.25 7.42
C SER A 28 0.27 34.87 7.93
N GLN A 29 0.74 34.02 7.03
CA GLN A 29 1.23 32.67 7.31
C GLN A 29 2.75 32.63 7.51
N ALA A 30 3.48 33.71 7.24
CA ALA A 30 4.92 33.77 7.49
C ALA A 30 5.22 33.96 8.98
N CYS A 31 6.27 33.31 9.46
CA CYS A 31 6.77 33.43 10.83
C CYS A 31 7.16 34.85 11.20
N ASN A 32 7.63 35.63 10.23
CA ASN A 32 7.96 37.03 10.39
C ASN A 32 6.91 37.98 9.78
N TYR A 33 5.65 37.54 9.66
CA TYR A 33 4.53 38.37 9.23
C TYR A 33 4.49 39.69 10.00
N ASN A 34 4.44 40.79 9.27
CA ASN A 34 4.32 42.13 9.82
C ASN A 34 2.94 42.71 9.46
N PRO A 35 2.01 42.82 10.42
CA PRO A 35 0.68 43.36 10.17
C PRO A 35 0.66 44.85 9.80
N ASP A 36 1.77 45.56 10.03
CA ASP A 36 1.92 46.96 9.65
C ASP A 36 2.57 47.12 8.27
N ALA A 37 3.04 46.04 7.63
CA ALA A 37 3.62 46.10 6.30
C ALA A 37 2.55 46.39 5.25
N THR A 38 2.82 47.38 4.40
CA THR A 38 1.94 47.79 3.30
C THR A 38 2.50 47.43 1.93
N ILE A 39 3.76 46.97 1.87
CA ILE A 39 4.38 46.38 0.68
C ILE A 39 5.21 45.17 1.08
N ASN A 40 5.00 44.05 0.38
CA ASN A 40 5.83 42.87 0.53
C ASN A 40 7.21 43.14 -0.07
N ASP A 41 8.26 43.01 0.72
CA ASP A 41 9.64 43.25 0.32
C ASP A 41 10.44 41.95 0.07
N GLY A 42 9.73 40.82 0.00
CA GLY A 42 10.32 39.49 -0.15
C GLY A 42 11.01 38.98 1.12
N SER A 43 10.86 39.67 2.26
CA SER A 43 11.45 39.24 3.52
C SER A 43 10.70 38.09 4.21
N CYS A 44 9.56 37.63 3.67
CA CYS A 44 8.76 36.57 4.28
C CYS A 44 9.60 35.31 4.56
N GLU A 45 9.58 34.89 5.81
CA GLU A 45 10.30 33.75 6.34
C GLU A 45 9.25 32.84 6.97
N TYR A 46 9.30 31.55 6.63
CA TYR A 46 8.23 30.61 6.93
C TYR A 46 8.66 29.51 7.91
N MET A 47 9.96 29.40 8.23
CA MET A 47 10.55 28.25 8.93
C MET A 47 10.98 28.55 10.37
N SER A 48 11.29 29.81 10.72
CA SER A 48 11.88 30.16 12.02
C SER A 48 10.94 30.00 13.22
N CYS A 49 9.65 29.86 12.95
CA CYS A 49 8.62 29.61 13.95
C CYS A 49 8.05 28.19 13.91
N LEU A 50 8.50 27.35 12.97
CA LEU A 50 8.14 25.94 12.96
C LEU A 50 9.08 25.18 13.89
N ALA A 51 8.51 24.31 14.72
CA ALA A 51 9.30 23.31 15.41
C ALA A 51 9.52 22.16 14.43
N ILE A 52 10.74 22.05 13.90
CA ILE A 52 11.10 21.04 12.91
C ILE A 52 12.09 20.07 13.54
N GLY A 53 11.87 18.78 13.32
CA GLY A 53 12.65 17.68 13.88
C GLY A 53 11.96 16.35 13.56
N CYS A 54 12.51 15.24 14.04
CA CYS A 54 11.90 13.93 13.78
C CYS A 54 10.54 13.80 14.49
N THR A 55 9.47 13.68 13.73
CA THR A 55 8.08 13.58 14.21
C THR A 55 7.60 12.14 14.36
N ASN A 56 8.37 11.17 13.87
CA ASN A 56 8.00 9.75 13.96
C ASN A 56 8.26 9.21 15.38
N PRO A 57 7.22 8.80 16.13
CA PRO A 57 7.38 8.29 17.49
C PRO A 57 8.11 6.94 17.59
N LEU A 58 8.36 6.27 16.46
CA LEU A 58 9.14 5.03 16.37
C LEU A 58 10.64 5.28 16.09
N ALA A 59 11.03 6.51 15.76
CA ALA A 59 12.43 6.85 15.50
C ALA A 59 13.24 7.06 16.78
N CYS A 60 14.53 6.78 16.71
CA CYS A 60 15.46 6.89 17.84
C CYS A 60 15.71 8.33 18.30
N ASN A 61 15.54 9.31 17.41
CA ASN A 61 15.66 10.74 17.70
C ASN A 61 14.33 11.49 17.64
N TYR A 62 13.21 10.79 17.89
CA TYR A 62 11.89 11.43 17.98
C TYR A 62 11.91 12.68 18.89
N ASP A 63 11.48 13.80 18.33
CA ASP A 63 11.30 15.07 19.01
C ASP A 63 9.80 15.35 19.17
N ALA A 64 9.29 15.13 20.39
CA ALA A 64 7.89 15.40 20.74
C ALA A 64 7.48 16.88 20.68
N THR A 65 8.44 17.78 20.43
CA THR A 65 8.17 19.21 20.22
C THR A 65 8.13 19.60 18.76
N ALA A 66 8.56 18.73 17.85
CA ALA A 66 8.48 18.96 16.42
C ALA A 66 7.03 18.79 15.91
N ASP A 67 6.57 19.78 15.15
CA ASP A 67 5.30 19.76 14.43
C ASP A 67 5.49 19.35 12.96
N TYR A 68 6.73 19.35 12.46
CA TYR A 68 7.07 19.07 11.06
C TYR A 68 8.36 18.25 10.95
N GLU A 69 8.35 17.27 10.03
CA GLU A 69 9.47 16.38 9.75
C GLU A 69 10.59 17.09 8.96
N ASP A 70 11.84 17.00 9.41
CA ASP A 70 13.02 17.50 8.66
C ASP A 70 13.82 16.39 7.97
N GLY A 71 13.37 15.13 8.06
CA GLY A 71 14.10 13.99 7.52
C GLY A 71 15.30 13.59 8.38
N SER A 72 15.41 14.11 9.62
CA SER A 72 16.45 13.69 10.55
C SER A 72 16.15 12.36 11.24
N CYS A 73 14.94 11.80 11.10
CA CYS A 73 14.59 10.53 11.72
C CYS A 73 15.57 9.42 11.33
N TYR A 74 16.15 8.77 12.33
CA TYR A 74 16.84 7.50 12.15
C TYR A 74 16.19 6.42 13.00
N PHE A 75 16.16 5.22 12.44
CA PHE A 75 15.51 4.05 13.02
C PHE A 75 16.56 3.02 13.42
N GLN A 76 16.14 2.01 14.17
CA GLN A 76 16.99 0.84 14.43
C GLN A 76 17.26 0.13 13.10
N GLU A 77 18.53 -0.18 12.82
CA GLU A 77 18.88 -1.12 11.74
C GLU A 77 18.52 -2.55 12.17
N ASP A 78 18.33 -3.47 11.22
CA ASP A 78 17.77 -4.81 11.47
C ASP A 78 18.53 -5.63 12.53
N ASP A 79 19.82 -5.36 12.73
CA ASP A 79 20.67 -6.08 13.68
C ASP A 79 20.74 -5.41 15.07
N TRP A 80 20.16 -4.22 15.24
CA TRP A 80 20.22 -3.46 16.49
C TRP A 80 18.97 -3.65 17.34
N CYS A 81 19.18 -3.97 18.62
CA CYS A 81 18.11 -4.15 19.60
C CYS A 81 17.74 -2.88 20.37
N ASP A 82 18.52 -1.81 20.20
CA ASP A 82 18.22 -0.49 20.74
C ASP A 82 18.78 0.65 19.87
N CYS A 83 18.52 1.89 20.30
CA CYS A 83 18.96 3.10 19.61
C CYS A 83 20.42 3.51 19.88
N ASP A 84 21.11 2.79 20.77
CA ASP A 84 22.53 3.02 21.08
C ASP A 84 23.46 2.13 20.23
N GLY A 85 22.89 1.32 19.32
CA GLY A 85 23.61 0.43 18.43
C GLY A 85 24.04 -0.88 19.08
N ASN A 86 23.36 -1.29 20.16
CA ASN A 86 23.60 -2.60 20.74
C ASN A 86 22.91 -3.69 19.91
N VAL A 87 23.50 -4.88 19.89
CA VAL A 87 22.95 -6.06 19.21
C VAL A 87 22.42 -7.06 20.24
N LEU A 88 21.47 -7.91 19.85
CA LEU A 88 21.06 -9.04 20.68
C LEU A 88 22.22 -10.02 20.82
N ASP A 89 22.50 -10.45 22.04
CA ASP A 89 23.38 -11.60 22.27
C ASP A 89 22.63 -12.92 22.02
N GLU A 90 23.35 -14.06 22.14
CA GLU A 90 22.78 -15.41 21.97
C GLU A 90 21.67 -15.75 22.98
N CYS A 91 21.47 -14.88 23.98
CA CYS A 91 20.43 -14.97 24.99
C CYS A 91 19.25 -14.03 24.77
N GLY A 92 19.24 -13.29 23.65
CA GLY A 92 18.22 -12.29 23.34
C GLY A 92 18.28 -11.08 24.28
N VAL A 93 19.42 -10.83 24.92
CA VAL A 93 19.63 -9.67 25.79
C VAL A 93 20.37 -8.60 24.98
N CYS A 94 19.78 -7.41 24.93
CA CYS A 94 20.36 -6.29 24.21
C CYS A 94 21.65 -5.79 24.90
N GLY A 95 22.79 -5.84 24.20
CA GLY A 95 24.09 -5.44 24.74
C GLY A 95 24.62 -6.36 25.85
N GLY A 96 24.16 -7.62 25.88
CA GLY A 96 24.61 -8.62 26.85
C GLY A 96 25.99 -9.21 26.55
N GLU A 97 26.55 -9.95 27.52
CA GLU A 97 27.85 -10.64 27.36
C GLU A 97 27.72 -12.01 26.65
N GLY A 98 26.52 -12.41 26.23
CA GLY A 98 26.26 -13.71 25.59
C GLY A 98 26.28 -14.88 26.57
N ILE A 99 26.36 -16.10 26.01
CA ILE A 99 26.47 -17.32 26.80
C ILE A 99 27.90 -17.42 27.36
N PRO A 100 28.07 -17.55 28.70
CA PRO A 100 29.40 -17.72 29.29
C PRO A 100 30.15 -18.95 28.75
N GLU A 101 31.47 -18.86 28.68
CA GLU A 101 32.33 -19.97 28.26
C GLU A 101 32.08 -21.21 29.16
N GLU A 102 31.83 -22.37 28.53
CA GLU A 102 31.43 -23.67 29.14
C GLU A 102 29.91 -23.88 29.38
N ASP A 103 29.09 -22.85 29.22
CA ASP A 103 27.64 -22.98 29.30
C ASP A 103 27.04 -23.24 27.90
N CYS A 104 25.94 -23.99 27.87
CA CYS A 104 25.24 -24.40 26.65
C CYS A 104 23.90 -23.69 26.45
N ASP A 105 23.45 -22.94 27.46
CA ASP A 105 22.29 -22.05 27.39
C ASP A 105 22.45 -20.85 28.34
N CYS A 106 21.51 -19.93 28.26
CA CYS A 106 21.46 -18.70 29.02
C CYS A 106 21.10 -18.87 30.50
N ASN A 107 20.79 -20.10 30.93
CA ASN A 107 20.51 -20.42 32.33
C ASN A 107 21.76 -20.93 33.05
N GLY A 108 22.91 -20.99 32.36
CA GLY A 108 24.16 -21.52 32.89
C GLY A 108 24.18 -23.04 32.98
N ASN A 109 23.42 -23.72 32.13
CA ASN A 109 23.47 -25.17 32.03
C ASN A 109 24.72 -25.59 31.25
N GLN A 110 25.20 -26.81 31.51
CA GLN A 110 26.31 -27.40 30.76
C GLN A 110 25.84 -28.62 29.96
N TYR A 111 26.58 -28.96 28.90
CA TYR A 111 26.32 -30.17 28.12
C TYR A 111 26.55 -31.43 28.97
N ASN A 112 25.64 -32.39 28.89
CA ASN A 112 25.83 -33.72 29.47
C ASN A 112 26.73 -34.61 28.59
N VAL A 113 26.97 -35.86 29.01
CA VAL A 113 27.81 -36.81 28.25
C VAL A 113 27.21 -37.21 26.88
N CYS A 114 25.90 -37.01 26.69
CA CYS A 114 25.19 -37.20 25.44
C CYS A 114 25.16 -35.93 24.56
N GLY A 115 25.76 -34.81 24.99
CA GLY A 115 25.77 -33.55 24.25
C GLY A 115 24.48 -32.74 24.35
N GLU A 116 23.57 -33.07 25.27
CA GLU A 116 22.34 -32.28 25.50
C GLU A 116 22.57 -31.21 26.55
N CYS A 117 22.03 -30.02 26.31
CA CYS A 117 22.12 -28.90 27.24
C CYS A 117 21.14 -29.04 28.41
N GLY A 118 21.61 -28.96 29.66
CA GLY A 118 20.74 -28.91 30.84
C GLY A 118 20.05 -30.23 31.21
N GLY A 119 20.59 -31.36 30.75
CA GLY A 119 20.00 -32.68 30.97
C GLY A 119 19.62 -32.94 32.44
N GLY A 120 18.37 -33.38 32.66
CA GLY A 120 17.84 -33.69 33.99
C GLY A 120 18.49 -34.93 34.64
N GLU A 121 17.93 -35.39 35.77
CA GLU A 121 18.46 -36.51 36.57
C GLU A 121 18.51 -37.90 35.85
N ASP A 122 18.06 -37.95 34.59
CA ASP A 122 18.08 -39.10 33.68
C ASP A 122 19.03 -38.93 32.46
N ALA A 123 19.86 -37.88 32.43
CA ALA A 123 20.76 -37.44 31.34
C ALA A 123 21.95 -38.35 30.98
N ASN A 124 21.87 -39.65 31.27
CA ASN A 124 22.96 -40.60 31.08
C ASN A 124 22.57 -41.84 30.25
N TRP A 125 21.45 -41.76 29.52
CA TRP A 125 20.92 -42.82 28.66
C TRP A 125 20.74 -42.30 27.24
N CYS A 126 21.83 -42.21 26.48
CA CYS A 126 21.73 -41.90 25.06
C CYS A 126 21.06 -43.11 24.36
N THR A 127 19.78 -42.99 24.03
CA THR A 127 18.97 -44.02 23.38
C THR A 127 18.86 -43.75 21.88
N GLY A 128 19.06 -44.78 21.07
CA GLY A 128 18.96 -44.69 19.62
C GLY A 128 19.36 -46.02 18.99
N CYS A 129 19.43 -46.10 17.67
CA CYS A 129 19.81 -47.36 17.03
C CYS A 129 21.31 -47.64 17.22
N THR A 130 21.65 -48.73 17.93
CA THR A 130 23.05 -49.11 18.20
C THR A 130 23.65 -50.05 17.15
N ILE A 131 22.84 -50.44 16.16
CA ILE A 131 23.21 -51.43 15.14
C ILE A 131 23.86 -50.72 13.95
N THR A 132 25.17 -50.93 13.77
CA THR A 132 25.99 -50.25 12.75
C THR A 132 25.59 -50.50 11.29
N ILE A 133 24.71 -51.48 11.03
CA ILE A 133 24.19 -51.79 9.69
C ILE A 133 22.80 -51.19 9.42
N ALA A 134 22.20 -50.51 10.40
CA ALA A 134 20.91 -49.84 10.24
C ALA A 134 21.10 -48.44 9.65
N CYS A 135 20.13 -47.98 8.85
CA CYS A 135 20.20 -46.71 8.14
C CYS A 135 20.20 -45.49 9.08
N ASN A 136 19.63 -45.64 10.28
CA ASN A 136 19.56 -44.62 11.33
C ASN A 136 20.47 -44.98 12.52
N TYR A 137 21.58 -45.68 12.27
CA TYR A 137 22.59 -45.95 13.30
C TYR A 137 23.03 -44.64 13.96
N ASP A 138 22.92 -44.59 15.27
CA ASP A 138 23.34 -43.46 16.10
C ASP A 138 24.64 -43.84 16.84
N PRO A 139 25.80 -43.26 16.49
CA PRO A 139 27.06 -43.55 17.16
C PRO A 139 27.13 -43.00 18.60
N SER A 140 26.22 -42.10 18.98
CA SER A 140 26.10 -41.58 20.36
C SER A 140 25.20 -42.47 21.23
N ALA A 141 24.35 -43.30 20.63
CA ALA A 141 23.49 -44.22 21.34
C ALA A 141 24.30 -45.31 22.06
N ILE A 142 24.10 -45.41 23.38
CA ILE A 142 24.65 -46.46 24.24
C ILE A 142 23.60 -47.52 24.60
N ILE A 143 22.31 -47.23 24.34
CA ILE A 143 21.18 -48.11 24.58
C ILE A 143 20.34 -48.19 23.30
N ASP A 144 20.12 -49.42 22.83
CA ASP A 144 19.23 -49.68 21.70
C ASP A 144 17.76 -49.50 22.10
N ASP A 145 17.05 -48.59 21.43
CA ASP A 145 15.62 -48.34 21.67
C ASP A 145 14.69 -49.10 20.72
N GLY A 146 15.26 -49.89 19.82
CA GLY A 146 14.53 -50.65 18.79
C GLY A 146 14.10 -49.82 17.58
N SER A 147 14.56 -48.58 17.43
CA SER A 147 14.25 -47.71 16.30
C SER A 147 14.99 -48.06 14.99
N CYS A 148 15.86 -49.08 15.00
CA CYS A 148 16.70 -49.43 13.85
C CYS A 148 15.90 -49.72 12.56
N LEU A 149 16.22 -48.97 11.50
CA LEU A 149 15.66 -49.10 10.15
C LEU A 149 16.59 -49.96 9.28
N PHE A 150 16.06 -51.05 8.72
CA PHE A 150 16.81 -51.99 7.87
C PHE A 150 16.40 -51.97 6.39
N ALA A 151 15.35 -51.21 6.05
CA ALA A 151 14.99 -50.89 4.67
C ALA A 151 15.26 -49.40 4.49
N CYS A 152 16.38 -49.03 3.87
CA CYS A 152 16.77 -47.64 3.68
C CYS A 152 15.98 -47.04 2.52
N PRO A 153 14.97 -46.17 2.80
CA PRO A 153 14.26 -45.46 1.75
C PRO A 153 15.10 -44.26 1.32
N GLY A 154 15.28 -44.06 0.02
CA GLY A 154 16.04 -42.93 -0.51
C GLY A 154 16.17 -43.00 -2.01
N CYS A 155 16.84 -42.02 -2.61
CA CYS A 155 17.06 -42.01 -4.05
C CYS A 155 18.06 -43.10 -4.46
N THR A 156 17.63 -43.98 -5.37
CA THR A 156 18.42 -45.09 -5.90
C THR A 156 19.01 -44.83 -7.29
N ASP A 157 18.73 -43.66 -7.88
CA ASP A 157 19.22 -43.25 -9.20
C ASP A 157 20.61 -42.58 -9.10
N PRO A 158 21.68 -43.15 -9.68
CA PRO A 158 23.02 -42.54 -9.69
C PRO A 158 23.13 -41.22 -10.45
N ALA A 159 22.11 -40.83 -11.22
CA ALA A 159 22.05 -39.54 -11.93
C ALA A 159 21.40 -38.42 -11.10
N ALA A 160 20.85 -38.72 -9.92
CA ALA A 160 20.25 -37.74 -9.03
C ALA A 160 21.29 -37.09 -8.10
N CYS A 161 21.06 -35.83 -7.75
CA CYS A 161 21.90 -35.03 -6.86
C CYS A 161 21.95 -35.60 -5.44
N ASN A 162 20.85 -36.16 -4.95
CA ASN A 162 20.75 -36.78 -3.63
C ASN A 162 20.81 -38.32 -3.68
N TYR A 163 21.54 -38.88 -4.65
CA TYR A 163 21.77 -40.32 -4.76
C TYR A 163 22.37 -40.90 -3.47
N ASN A 164 21.74 -41.95 -2.94
CA ASN A 164 22.22 -42.67 -1.77
C ASN A 164 22.54 -44.12 -2.13
N ASP A 165 23.82 -44.48 -2.10
CA ASP A 165 24.30 -45.83 -2.44
C ASP A 165 23.90 -46.91 -1.41
N GLN A 166 23.42 -46.51 -0.23
CA GLN A 166 22.83 -47.38 0.79
C GLN A 166 21.31 -47.50 0.68
N ALA A 167 20.66 -46.70 -0.18
CA ALA A 167 19.22 -46.82 -0.39
C ALA A 167 18.91 -48.16 -1.10
N LEU A 168 18.03 -48.95 -0.48
CA LEU A 168 17.58 -50.24 -1.01
C LEU A 168 16.13 -50.17 -1.53
N GLN A 169 15.46 -49.05 -1.28
CA GLN A 169 14.08 -48.81 -1.68
C GLN A 169 13.90 -47.37 -2.16
N GLU A 170 13.53 -47.22 -3.42
CA GLU A 170 13.15 -45.93 -3.99
C GLU A 170 11.89 -45.38 -3.29
N ASN A 171 11.96 -44.13 -2.82
CA ASN A 171 10.86 -43.45 -2.13
C ASN A 171 10.37 -42.19 -2.86
N GLY A 172 10.89 -41.90 -4.06
CA GLY A 172 10.51 -40.73 -4.84
C GLY A 172 11.20 -39.45 -4.40
N SER A 173 12.28 -39.54 -3.62
CA SER A 173 13.04 -38.37 -3.16
C SER A 173 14.08 -37.87 -4.16
N CYS A 174 14.32 -38.55 -5.29
CA CYS A 174 15.36 -38.15 -6.24
C CYS A 174 15.22 -36.70 -6.73
N GLU A 175 16.24 -35.89 -6.45
CA GLU A 175 16.41 -34.52 -6.94
C GLU A 175 17.39 -34.52 -8.11
N TYR A 176 17.10 -33.76 -9.16
CA TYR A 176 17.92 -33.69 -10.36
C TYR A 176 18.43 -32.27 -10.57
N GLN A 177 19.53 -32.15 -11.29
CA GLN A 177 20.12 -30.87 -11.69
C GLN A 177 19.07 -29.99 -12.41
N GLY A 178 18.97 -28.72 -12.01
CA GLY A 178 18.14 -27.72 -12.69
C GLY A 178 18.80 -27.23 -13.98
N ASP A 179 18.07 -26.43 -14.77
CA ASP A 179 18.58 -25.94 -16.07
C ASP A 179 19.82 -25.04 -15.92
N TYR A 180 19.98 -24.33 -14.80
CA TYR A 180 21.06 -23.35 -14.57
C TYR A 180 21.87 -23.57 -13.27
N ILE A 181 21.40 -24.46 -12.39
CA ILE A 181 21.99 -24.74 -11.07
C ILE A 181 22.42 -26.21 -11.01
N ASN A 182 23.64 -26.46 -10.51
CA ASN A 182 24.22 -27.78 -10.34
C ASN A 182 23.69 -28.52 -9.09
N CYS A 183 24.11 -29.76 -8.88
CA CYS A 183 23.65 -30.56 -7.74
C CYS A 183 24.11 -30.08 -6.36
N ASP A 184 25.13 -29.23 -6.32
CA ASP A 184 25.65 -28.60 -5.10
C ASP A 184 24.94 -27.26 -4.80
N GLY A 185 23.94 -26.89 -5.62
CA GLY A 185 23.22 -25.62 -5.51
C GLY A 185 23.97 -24.44 -6.11
N GLU A 186 25.06 -24.68 -6.84
CA GLU A 186 25.89 -23.62 -7.45
C GLU A 186 25.49 -23.38 -8.91
N CYS A 187 25.62 -22.14 -9.37
CA CYS A 187 25.37 -21.77 -10.75
C CYS A 187 26.36 -22.43 -11.73
N ILE A 188 25.85 -22.86 -12.88
CA ILE A 188 26.69 -23.44 -13.95
C ILE A 188 27.50 -22.35 -14.65
N ASN A 189 26.87 -21.19 -14.87
CA ASN A 189 27.50 -19.97 -15.36
C ASN A 189 27.17 -18.85 -14.37
N ASP A 190 28.21 -18.26 -13.81
CA ASP A 190 28.15 -17.18 -12.82
C ASP A 190 29.47 -16.41 -12.98
N SER A 191 29.38 -15.33 -13.75
CA SER A 191 30.52 -14.58 -14.26
C SER A 191 31.13 -13.63 -13.23
N ASP A 192 30.35 -13.15 -12.27
CA ASP A 192 30.76 -12.19 -11.25
C ASP A 192 30.82 -12.76 -9.82
N ASN A 193 30.35 -14.00 -9.65
CA ASN A 193 30.39 -14.78 -8.42
C ASN A 193 29.52 -14.26 -7.28
N ASP A 194 28.38 -13.66 -7.60
CA ASP A 194 27.40 -13.16 -6.63
C ASP A 194 26.38 -14.24 -6.15
N GLY A 195 26.34 -15.38 -6.83
CA GLY A 195 25.46 -16.52 -6.51
C GLY A 195 24.14 -16.54 -7.28
N VAL A 196 23.90 -15.57 -8.16
CA VAL A 196 22.86 -15.60 -9.18
C VAL A 196 23.49 -16.05 -10.50
N CYS A 197 22.78 -16.89 -11.25
CA CYS A 197 23.35 -17.41 -12.50
C CYS A 197 23.19 -16.37 -13.61
N ASP A 198 24.15 -16.24 -14.52
CA ASP A 198 24.13 -15.27 -15.64
C ASP A 198 22.79 -15.31 -16.42
N GLU A 199 22.20 -16.50 -16.60
CA GLU A 199 20.91 -16.66 -17.31
C GLU A 199 19.67 -16.22 -16.52
N LEU A 200 19.84 -16.03 -15.21
CA LEU A 200 18.80 -15.61 -14.25
C LEU A 200 19.01 -14.18 -13.76
N GLU A 201 20.03 -13.48 -14.28
CA GLU A 201 20.29 -12.10 -13.91
C GLU A 201 19.16 -11.14 -14.32
N VAL A 202 18.80 -10.27 -13.41
CA VAL A 202 17.88 -9.15 -13.63
C VAL A 202 18.70 -7.87 -13.64
N PHE A 203 18.84 -7.28 -14.83
CA PHE A 203 19.56 -6.02 -15.02
C PHE A 203 18.72 -4.82 -14.57
N GLY A 204 19.31 -3.90 -13.80
CA GLY A 204 18.64 -2.65 -13.44
C GLY A 204 19.37 -1.84 -12.38
N CYS A 205 18.61 -1.10 -11.58
CA CYS A 205 19.11 -0.29 -10.48
C CYS A 205 18.87 -0.96 -9.11
N ASP A 206 19.96 -1.25 -8.41
CA ASP A 206 20.01 -1.86 -7.09
C ASP A 206 20.24 -0.85 -5.95
N ASP A 207 20.33 0.46 -6.25
CA ASP A 207 20.51 1.52 -5.25
C ASP A 207 19.16 1.97 -4.67
N PRO A 208 18.87 1.73 -3.37
CA PRO A 208 17.61 2.14 -2.74
C PRO A 208 17.38 3.66 -2.74
N SER A 209 18.42 4.45 -3.00
CA SER A 209 18.35 5.91 -3.09
C SER A 209 17.95 6.39 -4.48
N ALA A 210 17.82 5.50 -5.47
CA ALA A 210 17.42 5.84 -6.83
C ALA A 210 15.90 5.79 -7.01
N CYS A 211 15.40 6.62 -7.91
CA CYS A 211 13.99 6.74 -8.25
C CYS A 211 13.44 5.51 -8.99
N ASN A 212 14.30 4.77 -9.68
CA ASN A 212 13.97 3.54 -10.38
C ASN A 212 14.55 2.29 -9.68
N TYR A 213 14.75 2.36 -8.36
CA TYR A 213 15.18 1.22 -7.56
C TYR A 213 14.24 0.02 -7.74
N ASP A 214 14.81 -1.16 -7.98
CA ASP A 214 14.10 -2.43 -8.01
C ASP A 214 14.88 -3.47 -7.19
N ASN A 215 14.24 -3.95 -6.11
CA ASN A 215 14.82 -4.93 -5.19
C ASN A 215 14.99 -6.34 -5.82
N ASN A 216 14.51 -6.56 -7.04
CA ASN A 216 14.73 -7.81 -7.77
C ASN A 216 15.97 -7.76 -8.68
N VAL A 217 16.65 -6.62 -8.77
CA VAL A 217 17.87 -6.48 -9.57
C VAL A 217 18.98 -7.33 -8.96
N THR A 218 19.62 -8.11 -9.82
CA THR A 218 20.77 -8.94 -9.45
C THR A 218 22.03 -8.54 -10.21
N GLU A 219 21.94 -7.64 -11.20
CA GLU A 219 23.09 -7.09 -11.90
C GLU A 219 22.87 -5.60 -12.21
N PHE A 220 23.84 -4.77 -11.82
CA PHE A 220 23.80 -3.33 -11.97
C PHE A 220 24.25 -2.91 -13.38
N ASP A 221 23.33 -2.39 -14.17
CA ASP A 221 23.59 -2.01 -15.57
C ASP A 221 23.94 -0.52 -15.76
N GLY A 222 24.00 0.25 -14.68
CA GLY A 222 24.21 1.71 -14.75
C GLY A 222 22.95 2.54 -14.94
N SER A 223 21.76 1.94 -14.86
CA SER A 223 20.48 2.62 -15.12
C SER A 223 19.92 3.45 -13.96
N CYS A 224 20.58 3.52 -12.79
CA CYS A 224 20.08 4.30 -11.66
C CYS A 224 19.86 5.78 -12.02
N GLU A 225 18.65 6.24 -11.76
CA GLU A 225 18.15 7.59 -11.99
C GLU A 225 17.80 8.19 -10.61
N PHE A 226 18.23 9.42 -10.34
CA PHE A 226 18.12 10.04 -9.02
C PHE A 226 17.32 11.35 -9.03
N THR A 227 16.63 11.68 -10.13
CA THR A 227 16.01 13.00 -10.30
C THR A 227 14.52 12.95 -10.58
N SER A 228 13.96 11.84 -11.05
CA SER A 228 12.55 11.76 -11.45
C SER A 228 11.58 11.72 -10.28
N CYS A 229 12.06 11.40 -9.08
CA CYS A 229 11.31 11.32 -7.83
C CYS A 229 11.77 12.37 -6.81
N VAL A 230 12.59 13.33 -7.26
CA VAL A 230 13.01 14.47 -6.44
C VAL A 230 11.92 15.53 -6.47
N GLY A 231 11.43 15.92 -5.31
CA GLY A 231 10.40 16.93 -5.20
C GLY A 231 10.44 17.71 -3.89
N CYS A 232 9.53 18.67 -3.79
CA CYS A 232 9.39 19.52 -2.63
C CYS A 232 8.45 18.86 -1.60
N SER A 233 8.89 18.67 -0.35
CA SER A 233 8.07 18.04 0.70
C SER A 233 7.25 19.04 1.52
N TYR A 234 7.45 20.34 1.32
CA TYR A 234 6.67 21.35 2.04
C TYR A 234 5.27 21.49 1.43
N PHE A 235 4.26 21.00 2.15
CA PHE A 235 2.84 21.04 1.74
C PHE A 235 2.27 22.44 1.43
N PHE A 236 2.98 23.51 1.82
CA PHE A 236 2.62 24.91 1.53
C PHE A 236 3.45 25.52 0.38
N ALA A 237 4.38 24.78 -0.22
CA ALA A 237 5.06 25.17 -1.45
C ALA A 237 4.16 24.98 -2.67
N CYS A 238 4.34 25.82 -3.67
CA CYS A 238 3.54 25.82 -4.89
C CYS A 238 3.77 24.56 -5.75
N ASN A 239 4.97 23.99 -5.69
CA ASN A 239 5.37 22.75 -6.36
C ASN A 239 5.53 21.58 -5.37
N TYR A 240 4.73 21.58 -4.29
CA TYR A 240 4.65 20.44 -3.38
C TYR A 240 4.35 19.16 -4.17
N ASP A 241 5.15 18.13 -3.93
CA ASP A 241 4.99 16.81 -4.54
C ASP A 241 4.89 15.76 -3.44
N ALA A 242 3.66 15.30 -3.18
CA ALA A 242 3.38 14.25 -2.19
C ALA A 242 3.95 12.88 -2.59
N THR A 243 4.34 12.71 -3.86
CA THR A 243 4.86 11.45 -4.41
C THR A 243 6.40 11.42 -4.43
N ALA A 244 7.06 12.52 -4.07
CA ALA A 244 8.51 12.60 -4.03
C ALA A 244 9.08 11.68 -2.95
N THR A 245 9.84 10.68 -3.36
CA THR A 245 10.55 9.78 -2.46
C THR A 245 11.92 10.35 -2.05
N ILE A 246 12.45 11.30 -2.82
CA ILE A 246 13.65 12.08 -2.47
C ILE A 246 13.24 13.54 -2.26
N THR A 247 13.42 14.05 -1.04
CA THR A 247 13.09 15.44 -0.72
C THR A 247 14.26 16.37 -1.05
N ASP A 248 14.05 17.35 -1.93
CA ASP A 248 14.94 18.51 -2.11
C ASP A 248 14.17 19.81 -1.92
N ASN A 249 14.21 20.31 -0.68
CA ASN A 249 13.50 21.53 -0.31
C ASN A 249 14.12 22.82 -0.88
N SER A 250 15.28 22.75 -1.55
CA SER A 250 15.82 23.88 -2.30
C SER A 250 15.09 24.13 -3.62
N LEU A 251 14.33 23.14 -4.11
CA LEU A 251 13.47 23.25 -5.30
C LEU A 251 12.11 23.87 -4.99
N CYS A 252 11.75 24.06 -3.71
CA CYS A 252 10.44 24.56 -3.32
C CYS A 252 10.21 26.02 -3.74
N GLU A 253 9.10 26.26 -4.41
CA GLU A 253 8.65 27.58 -4.85
C GLU A 253 7.59 28.14 -3.88
N PHE A 254 7.83 29.34 -3.32
CA PHE A 254 6.95 29.94 -2.30
C PHE A 254 6.41 31.33 -2.64
N ASN A 255 7.03 32.05 -3.59
CA ASN A 255 6.77 33.47 -3.78
C ASN A 255 5.72 33.78 -4.86
N VAL A 256 5.54 32.89 -5.83
CA VAL A 256 4.54 33.02 -6.89
C VAL A 256 4.10 31.62 -7.27
N CYS A 257 2.89 31.21 -6.88
CA CYS A 257 2.34 29.97 -7.39
C CYS A 257 1.87 30.24 -8.82
N SER A 258 2.76 29.92 -9.76
CA SER A 258 2.49 30.00 -11.19
C SER A 258 2.10 28.62 -11.72
N GLY A 259 1.19 28.60 -12.69
CA GLY A 259 0.64 27.40 -13.28
C GLY A 259 -0.67 27.74 -13.98
N CYS A 260 -1.41 26.74 -14.45
CA CYS A 260 -2.57 27.06 -15.27
C CYS A 260 -3.74 27.68 -14.48
N THR A 261 -4.12 28.91 -14.86
CA THR A 261 -5.28 29.65 -14.31
C THR A 261 -6.50 29.66 -15.23
N ASP A 262 -6.41 29.07 -16.42
CA ASP A 262 -7.56 28.93 -17.33
C ASP A 262 -8.47 27.79 -16.86
N ILE A 263 -9.68 28.14 -16.41
CA ILE A 263 -10.71 27.18 -15.98
C ILE A 263 -11.08 26.12 -17.04
N ASN A 264 -10.74 26.34 -18.32
CA ASN A 264 -11.02 25.39 -19.40
C ASN A 264 -9.83 24.48 -19.73
N ALA A 265 -8.69 24.65 -19.06
CA ALA A 265 -7.54 23.78 -19.21
C ALA A 265 -7.68 22.55 -18.29
N CYS A 266 -7.11 21.43 -18.73
CA CYS A 266 -7.17 20.17 -18.00
C CYS A 266 -6.25 20.11 -16.77
N ASN A 267 -5.25 20.99 -16.69
CA ASN A 267 -4.38 21.19 -15.53
C ASN A 267 -4.71 22.49 -14.76
N TYR A 268 -5.94 22.99 -14.87
CA TYR A 268 -6.39 24.17 -14.14
C TYR A 268 -6.27 23.97 -12.62
N ASN A 269 -5.64 24.94 -11.94
CA ASN A 269 -5.59 24.96 -10.48
C ASN A 269 -6.22 26.27 -9.94
N PRO A 270 -7.35 26.19 -9.21
CA PRO A 270 -8.08 27.35 -8.72
C PRO A 270 -7.36 28.13 -7.60
N THR A 271 -6.24 27.63 -7.07
CA THR A 271 -5.48 28.28 -6.00
C THR A 271 -4.37 29.19 -6.51
N LEU A 272 -4.08 29.17 -7.82
CA LEU A 272 -2.99 29.92 -8.44
C LEU A 272 -3.39 31.36 -8.77
N SER A 273 -2.45 32.30 -8.66
CA SER A 273 -2.71 33.73 -8.90
C SER A 273 -2.08 34.28 -10.18
N GLU A 274 -1.20 33.53 -10.85
CA GLU A 274 -0.50 33.95 -12.07
C GLU A 274 -0.43 32.77 -13.06
N ASP A 275 -0.72 33.03 -14.33
CA ASP A 275 -0.58 32.05 -15.42
C ASP A 275 0.86 32.04 -15.96
N ASP A 276 1.53 30.89 -15.95
CA ASP A 276 2.86 30.70 -16.56
C ASP A 276 2.80 30.22 -18.02
N GLY A 277 1.60 30.00 -18.56
CA GLY A 277 1.41 29.45 -19.90
C GLY A 277 1.58 27.93 -19.96
N SER A 278 1.60 27.23 -18.82
CA SER A 278 1.58 25.77 -18.74
C SER A 278 0.19 25.17 -19.03
N CYS A 279 -0.84 25.98 -19.29
CA CYS A 279 -2.18 25.50 -19.59
C CYS A 279 -2.18 24.48 -20.73
N ALA A 280 -2.50 23.24 -20.35
CA ALA A 280 -2.70 22.13 -21.24
C ALA A 280 -4.20 21.99 -21.50
N TYR A 281 -4.54 21.64 -22.73
CA TYR A 281 -5.92 21.36 -23.12
C TYR A 281 -6.01 19.91 -23.55
N PHE A 282 -7.19 19.33 -23.38
CA PHE A 282 -7.47 18.02 -23.91
C PHE A 282 -7.37 18.05 -25.44
N ASP A 283 -6.62 17.11 -26.01
CA ASP A 283 -6.58 16.89 -27.44
C ASP A 283 -7.82 16.12 -27.93
N GLU A 284 -7.85 15.79 -29.22
CA GLU A 284 -8.95 15.03 -29.84
C GLU A 284 -9.11 13.60 -29.26
N CYS A 285 -8.10 13.10 -28.54
CA CYS A 285 -8.11 11.81 -27.82
C CYS A 285 -8.47 11.96 -26.34
N GLY A 286 -8.67 13.17 -25.80
CA GLY A 286 -8.93 13.40 -24.37
C GLY A 286 -7.68 13.41 -23.49
N VAL A 287 -6.47 13.48 -24.06
CA VAL A 287 -5.22 13.52 -23.30
C VAL A 287 -4.83 14.97 -23.00
N CYS A 288 -4.56 15.27 -21.73
CA CYS A 288 -4.15 16.60 -21.30
C CYS A 288 -2.77 16.96 -21.87
N GLY A 289 -2.71 17.94 -22.77
CA GLY A 289 -1.45 18.34 -23.43
C GLY A 289 -0.95 17.35 -24.49
N GLY A 290 -1.80 16.42 -24.92
CA GLY A 290 -1.49 15.43 -25.94
C GLY A 290 -1.35 16.02 -27.36
N ASN A 291 -0.75 15.24 -28.26
CA ASN A 291 -0.54 15.60 -29.66
C ASN A 291 -1.45 14.82 -30.64
N GLY A 292 -2.43 14.07 -30.13
CA GLY A 292 -3.36 13.26 -30.91
C GLY A 292 -2.76 12.04 -31.62
N SER A 293 -1.55 11.60 -31.25
CA SER A 293 -0.86 10.48 -31.95
C SER A 293 -0.98 9.11 -31.27
N THR A 294 -1.42 9.06 -30.01
CA THR A 294 -1.63 7.83 -29.24
C THR A 294 -2.91 7.95 -28.43
N CYS A 295 -4.05 7.59 -29.03
CA CYS A 295 -5.29 7.43 -28.27
C CYS A 295 -5.25 6.06 -27.56
N GLU A 296 -4.42 5.91 -26.53
CA GLU A 296 -4.63 4.83 -25.55
C GLU A 296 -5.68 5.33 -24.57
N VAL A 297 -6.79 4.60 -24.45
CA VAL A 297 -7.91 4.99 -23.59
C VAL A 297 -7.46 4.85 -22.13
N GLN A 298 -6.99 5.95 -21.57
CA GLN A 298 -6.87 6.15 -20.13
C GLN A 298 -8.31 6.29 -19.61
N LEU A 299 -8.81 5.28 -18.91
CA LEU A 299 -10.11 5.34 -18.23
C LEU A 299 -9.91 6.25 -17.03
N LEU A 300 -10.47 7.46 -17.13
CA LEU A 300 -10.35 8.47 -16.08
C LEU A 300 -11.44 8.22 -15.04
N CYS A 301 -11.13 8.51 -13.78
CA CYS A 301 -12.15 8.47 -12.76
C CYS A 301 -13.29 9.44 -13.08
N GLY A 302 -14.53 8.96 -13.05
CA GLY A 302 -15.71 9.68 -13.56
C GLY A 302 -16.31 9.07 -14.82
N ASP A 303 -15.55 8.25 -15.55
CA ASP A 303 -16.08 7.44 -16.65
C ASP A 303 -16.81 6.19 -16.14
N ASP A 304 -17.75 5.69 -16.93
CA ASP A 304 -18.41 4.43 -16.70
C ASP A 304 -17.48 3.25 -17.02
N ILE A 305 -17.47 2.21 -16.18
CA ILE A 305 -16.71 0.98 -16.39
C ILE A 305 -17.62 -0.23 -16.59
N GLU A 306 -17.29 -1.07 -17.57
CA GLU A 306 -17.96 -2.34 -17.80
C GLU A 306 -17.30 -3.45 -16.99
N HIS A 307 -18.10 -4.18 -16.20
CA HIS A 307 -17.65 -5.36 -15.49
C HIS A 307 -18.79 -6.39 -15.39
N GLU A 308 -18.53 -7.59 -15.91
CA GLU A 308 -19.46 -8.74 -15.85
C GLU A 308 -20.86 -8.44 -16.42
N GLY A 309 -20.90 -7.63 -17.49
CA GLY A 309 -22.13 -7.24 -18.19
C GLY A 309 -22.93 -6.13 -17.51
N TYR A 310 -22.33 -5.45 -16.52
CA TYR A 310 -22.87 -4.26 -15.89
C TYR A 310 -21.95 -3.06 -16.08
N THR A 311 -22.56 -1.95 -16.46
CA THR A 311 -21.93 -0.64 -16.47
C THR A 311 -22.03 -0.04 -15.07
N TYR A 312 -20.89 0.26 -14.45
CA TYR A 312 -20.78 0.94 -13.16
C TYR A 312 -20.29 2.36 -13.38
N SER A 313 -20.98 3.34 -12.79
CA SER A 313 -20.45 4.70 -12.73
C SER A 313 -19.37 4.81 -11.65
N THR A 314 -18.39 5.68 -11.90
CA THR A 314 -17.26 5.91 -10.98
C THR A 314 -17.20 7.37 -10.55
N VAL A 315 -16.57 7.64 -9.41
CA VAL A 315 -16.45 8.98 -8.84
C VAL A 315 -15.11 9.17 -8.14
N LEU A 316 -14.48 10.32 -8.36
CA LEU A 316 -13.23 10.70 -7.72
C LEU A 316 -13.53 11.38 -6.38
N ILE A 317 -12.98 10.82 -5.30
CA ILE A 317 -13.12 11.39 -3.94
C ILE A 317 -11.73 11.43 -3.31
N GLY A 318 -11.20 12.64 -3.14
CA GLY A 318 -9.77 12.82 -2.86
C GLY A 318 -8.94 12.26 -4.01
N ASP A 319 -7.98 11.41 -3.68
CA ASP A 319 -7.10 10.74 -4.66
C ASP A 319 -7.58 9.33 -5.02
N GLN A 320 -8.77 8.94 -4.55
CA GLN A 320 -9.32 7.60 -4.73
C GLN A 320 -10.48 7.62 -5.72
N CYS A 321 -10.48 6.68 -6.66
CA CYS A 321 -11.61 6.44 -7.55
C CYS A 321 -12.50 5.33 -7.02
N TRP A 322 -13.79 5.62 -6.83
CA TRP A 322 -14.76 4.72 -6.22
C TRP A 322 -15.87 4.37 -7.21
N PHE A 323 -16.40 3.16 -7.12
CA PHE A 323 -17.74 2.91 -7.66
C PHE A 323 -18.73 3.83 -6.95
N SER A 324 -19.63 4.48 -7.69
CA SER A 324 -20.71 5.31 -7.14
C SER A 324 -21.96 4.48 -6.76
N GLU A 325 -22.00 3.20 -7.13
CA GLU A 325 -23.04 2.26 -6.72
C GLU A 325 -22.49 0.99 -6.08
N ASN A 326 -23.36 0.23 -5.41
CA ASN A 326 -22.97 -1.04 -4.78
C ASN A 326 -22.64 -2.09 -5.85
N CYS A 327 -21.64 -2.94 -5.60
CA CYS A 327 -21.25 -3.99 -6.53
C CYS A 327 -22.41 -4.99 -6.78
N ARG A 328 -22.60 -5.36 -8.05
CA ARG A 328 -23.68 -6.24 -8.51
C ARG A 328 -23.18 -7.57 -9.06
N TYR A 329 -21.87 -7.83 -9.01
CA TYR A 329 -21.29 -9.09 -9.45
C TYR A 329 -22.01 -10.29 -8.81
N LEU A 330 -22.66 -11.11 -9.63
CA LEU A 330 -23.48 -12.23 -9.18
C LEU A 330 -23.19 -13.48 -10.03
N PRO A 331 -22.07 -14.18 -9.77
CA PRO A 331 -21.71 -15.40 -10.48
C PRO A 331 -22.64 -16.57 -10.11
N GLU A 332 -23.08 -16.60 -8.86
CA GLU A 332 -24.05 -17.55 -8.32
C GLU A 332 -24.95 -16.84 -7.30
N VAL A 333 -26.03 -17.48 -6.86
CA VAL A 333 -26.90 -16.93 -5.82
C VAL A 333 -27.30 -18.02 -4.84
N SER A 334 -27.22 -17.68 -3.56
CA SER A 334 -27.48 -18.59 -2.45
C SER A 334 -28.77 -18.20 -1.72
N PRO A 335 -29.53 -19.18 -1.22
CA PRO A 335 -30.70 -18.90 -0.41
C PRO A 335 -30.27 -18.34 0.96
N SER A 336 -31.10 -17.50 1.60
CA SER A 336 -30.66 -16.78 2.79
C SER A 336 -30.39 -17.70 3.98
N ASN A 337 -30.94 -18.91 4.01
CA ASN A 337 -30.76 -19.89 5.08
C ASN A 337 -29.44 -20.67 5.00
N GLU A 338 -28.64 -20.48 3.95
CA GLU A 338 -27.31 -21.06 3.78
C GLU A 338 -26.25 -19.98 3.94
N GLY A 339 -25.04 -20.35 4.36
CA GLY A 339 -23.91 -19.44 4.54
C GLY A 339 -22.68 -20.15 5.10
N SER A 340 -21.53 -19.52 4.96
CA SER A 340 -20.23 -20.01 5.42
C SER A 340 -19.35 -18.82 5.83
N ASP A 341 -18.41 -19.07 6.73
CA ASP A 341 -17.31 -18.18 7.08
C ASP A 341 -16.03 -18.48 6.28
N THR A 342 -16.03 -19.54 5.47
CA THR A 342 -14.86 -20.01 4.71
C THR A 342 -15.09 -20.07 3.20
N ASP A 343 -16.32 -20.37 2.77
CA ASP A 343 -16.69 -20.45 1.35
C ASP A 343 -17.42 -19.16 0.90
N PRO A 344 -17.32 -18.73 -0.36
CA PRO A 344 -18.03 -17.56 -0.87
C PRO A 344 -19.54 -17.81 -0.98
N TYR A 345 -20.33 -16.79 -0.60
CA TYR A 345 -21.79 -16.79 -0.71
C TYR A 345 -22.30 -15.42 -1.16
N TYR A 346 -23.31 -15.46 -2.03
CA TYR A 346 -23.88 -14.29 -2.70
C TYR A 346 -25.39 -14.26 -2.47
N TYR A 347 -25.91 -13.18 -1.91
CA TYR A 347 -27.32 -13.05 -1.55
C TYR A 347 -27.95 -11.87 -2.26
N VAL A 348 -29.19 -12.04 -2.69
CA VAL A 348 -30.06 -10.95 -3.11
C VAL A 348 -31.13 -10.75 -2.05
N TYR A 349 -31.32 -9.51 -1.59
CA TYR A 349 -32.23 -9.22 -0.48
C TYR A 349 -33.63 -9.76 -0.75
N ASN A 350 -34.20 -10.52 0.21
CA ASN A 350 -35.49 -11.22 0.10
C ASN A 350 -35.61 -12.26 -1.03
N TYR A 351 -34.51 -12.69 -1.65
CA TYR A 351 -34.48 -13.82 -2.57
C TYR A 351 -34.08 -15.12 -1.84
N GLN A 352 -34.70 -16.25 -2.21
CA GLN A 352 -34.55 -17.55 -1.53
C GLN A 352 -34.23 -18.70 -2.50
N GLY A 353 -33.99 -18.39 -3.78
CA GLY A 353 -33.68 -19.39 -4.80
C GLY A 353 -32.18 -19.50 -5.07
N THR A 354 -31.84 -20.34 -6.04
CA THR A 354 -30.46 -20.49 -6.57
C THR A 354 -30.36 -20.13 -8.05
N ASP A 355 -31.43 -19.59 -8.64
CA ASP A 355 -31.47 -19.18 -10.05
C ASP A 355 -31.01 -17.72 -10.17
N VAL A 356 -29.85 -17.50 -10.81
CA VAL A 356 -29.21 -16.19 -10.97
C VAL A 356 -30.04 -15.23 -11.81
N GLU A 357 -30.61 -15.70 -12.93
CA GLU A 357 -31.42 -14.86 -13.83
C GLU A 357 -32.70 -14.39 -13.13
N ALA A 358 -33.34 -15.28 -12.39
CA ALA A 358 -34.49 -14.93 -11.56
C ALA A 358 -34.11 -13.93 -10.47
N ALA A 359 -32.95 -14.08 -9.82
CA ALA A 359 -32.46 -13.13 -8.82
C ALA A 359 -32.18 -11.73 -9.42
N LYS A 360 -31.50 -11.69 -10.58
CA LYS A 360 -31.20 -10.46 -11.34
C LYS A 360 -32.45 -9.69 -11.76
N SER A 361 -33.57 -10.40 -11.97
CA SER A 361 -34.86 -9.79 -12.32
C SER A 361 -35.65 -9.19 -11.14
N THR A 362 -35.13 -9.31 -9.91
CA THR A 362 -35.82 -8.76 -8.73
C THR A 362 -35.53 -7.26 -8.55
N SER A 363 -36.52 -6.52 -8.03
CA SER A 363 -36.35 -5.09 -7.74
C SER A 363 -35.24 -4.79 -6.73
N ASN A 364 -34.99 -5.72 -5.79
CA ASN A 364 -33.95 -5.57 -4.79
C ASN A 364 -32.56 -5.72 -5.39
N TYR A 365 -32.38 -6.63 -6.35
CA TYR A 365 -31.14 -6.70 -7.11
C TYR A 365 -30.93 -5.41 -7.90
N GLU A 366 -31.93 -4.95 -8.66
CA GLU A 366 -31.84 -3.71 -9.45
C GLU A 366 -31.56 -2.48 -8.57
N THR A 367 -32.10 -2.43 -7.35
CA THR A 367 -31.92 -1.28 -6.46
C THR A 367 -30.62 -1.36 -5.66
N TYR A 368 -30.35 -2.48 -4.98
CA TYR A 368 -29.31 -2.56 -3.96
C TYR A 368 -28.07 -3.37 -4.36
N GLY A 369 -28.15 -4.10 -5.47
CA GLY A 369 -27.12 -5.05 -5.90
C GLY A 369 -27.14 -6.31 -5.05
N VAL A 370 -25.94 -6.80 -4.71
CA VAL A 370 -25.72 -8.08 -4.04
C VAL A 370 -25.17 -7.85 -2.63
N LEU A 371 -25.49 -8.78 -1.74
CA LEU A 371 -24.90 -8.88 -0.42
C LEU A 371 -23.94 -10.08 -0.40
N TYR A 372 -22.70 -9.84 -0.04
CA TYR A 372 -21.60 -10.80 -0.07
C TYR A 372 -21.20 -11.16 1.35
N ASN A 373 -20.82 -12.41 1.60
CA ASN A 373 -20.04 -12.73 2.79
C ASN A 373 -18.56 -12.35 2.57
N TRP A 374 -17.75 -12.37 3.62
CA TRP A 374 -16.36 -11.90 3.50
C TRP A 374 -15.51 -12.74 2.52
N PRO A 375 -15.58 -14.09 2.52
CA PRO A 375 -14.90 -14.90 1.50
C PRO A 375 -15.28 -14.53 0.06
N ALA A 376 -16.54 -14.16 -0.20
CA ALA A 376 -16.95 -13.72 -1.54
C ALA A 376 -16.32 -12.39 -1.96
N VAL A 377 -16.12 -11.43 -1.04
CA VAL A 377 -15.43 -10.18 -1.38
C VAL A 377 -13.92 -10.32 -1.53
N MET A 378 -13.36 -11.46 -1.15
CA MET A 378 -11.94 -11.76 -1.35
C MET A 378 -11.67 -12.57 -2.63
N THR A 379 -12.70 -12.81 -3.46
CA THR A 379 -12.52 -13.45 -4.77
C THR A 379 -11.93 -12.45 -5.77
N GLU A 380 -11.05 -12.92 -6.67
CA GLU A 380 -10.34 -12.04 -7.62
C GLU A 380 -11.29 -11.30 -8.59
N ASP A 381 -12.40 -11.94 -8.96
CA ASP A 381 -13.31 -11.43 -9.99
C ASP A 381 -14.37 -10.44 -9.47
N ILE A 382 -14.41 -10.12 -8.17
CA ILE A 382 -15.46 -9.22 -7.63
C ILE A 382 -15.32 -7.77 -8.12
N CYS A 383 -14.09 -7.38 -8.46
CA CYS A 383 -13.79 -6.06 -9.00
C CYS A 383 -13.12 -6.20 -10.37
N PRO A 384 -13.32 -5.23 -11.30
CA PRO A 384 -12.60 -5.23 -12.57
C PRO A 384 -11.08 -5.10 -12.36
N SER A 385 -10.31 -5.54 -13.37
CA SER A 385 -8.84 -5.43 -13.34
C SER A 385 -8.39 -3.99 -13.03
N GLY A 386 -7.44 -3.86 -12.10
CA GLY A 386 -6.95 -2.56 -11.60
C GLY A 386 -7.81 -1.95 -10.48
N TRP A 387 -8.91 -2.60 -10.10
CA TRP A 387 -9.75 -2.26 -8.95
C TRP A 387 -9.71 -3.37 -7.91
N HIS A 388 -9.98 -3.02 -6.65
CA HIS A 388 -10.04 -3.98 -5.56
C HIS A 388 -11.05 -3.58 -4.49
N ILE A 389 -11.34 -4.50 -3.56
CA ILE A 389 -12.17 -4.21 -2.40
C ILE A 389 -11.38 -3.34 -1.40
N PRO A 390 -11.92 -2.20 -0.95
CA PRO A 390 -11.19 -1.22 -0.17
C PRO A 390 -10.60 -1.77 1.13
N THR A 391 -9.36 -1.41 1.39
CA THR A 391 -8.71 -1.64 2.68
C THR A 391 -9.32 -0.72 3.75
N ASP A 392 -9.05 -1.03 5.02
CA ASP A 392 -9.50 -0.21 6.13
C ASP A 392 -8.84 1.19 6.13
N GLU A 393 -7.61 1.27 5.64
CA GLU A 393 -6.88 2.51 5.39
C GLU A 393 -7.53 3.34 4.30
N GLN A 394 -7.87 2.74 3.15
CA GLN A 394 -8.57 3.45 2.08
C GLN A 394 -9.94 3.97 2.51
N TRP A 395 -10.68 3.21 3.31
CA TRP A 395 -11.90 3.72 3.94
C TRP A 395 -11.65 4.89 4.89
N THR A 396 -10.51 4.90 5.57
CA THR A 396 -10.13 5.98 6.49
C THR A 396 -9.78 7.25 5.72
N GLU A 397 -8.96 7.15 4.67
CA GLU A 397 -8.65 8.22 3.72
C GLU A 397 -9.92 8.87 3.17
N LEU A 398 -10.87 8.06 2.68
CA LEU A 398 -12.17 8.54 2.21
C LEU A 398 -12.89 9.36 3.28
N THR A 399 -13.00 8.82 4.50
CA THR A 399 -13.72 9.52 5.58
C THR A 399 -13.02 10.78 6.05
N ASP A 400 -11.69 10.81 6.05
CA ASP A 400 -10.90 11.97 6.47
C ASP A 400 -10.96 13.08 5.42
N PHE A 401 -10.90 12.74 4.13
CA PHE A 401 -11.15 13.67 3.03
C PHE A 401 -12.54 14.34 3.15
N LEU A 402 -13.55 13.57 3.55
CA LEU A 402 -14.92 14.07 3.76
C LEU A 402 -15.12 14.80 5.11
N GLY A 403 -14.03 15.15 5.80
CA GLY A 403 -14.04 15.94 7.04
C GLY A 403 -14.16 15.11 8.32
N GLY A 404 -13.83 13.82 8.24
CA GLY A 404 -13.77 12.88 9.35
C GLY A 404 -15.03 12.06 9.56
N VAL A 405 -14.88 10.92 10.24
CA VAL A 405 -15.92 9.90 10.46
C VAL A 405 -17.21 10.42 11.11
N ALA A 406 -17.19 11.56 11.81
CA ALA A 406 -18.38 12.13 12.47
C ALA A 406 -19.38 12.79 11.50
N ILE A 407 -18.91 13.22 10.32
CA ILE A 407 -19.71 13.95 9.32
C ILE A 407 -19.66 13.35 7.92
N ALA A 408 -18.69 12.48 7.62
CA ALA A 408 -18.53 11.86 6.29
C ALA A 408 -19.81 11.17 5.78
N GLY A 409 -20.61 10.57 6.66
CA GLY A 409 -21.87 9.91 6.29
C GLY A 409 -22.89 10.85 5.66
N SER A 410 -22.89 12.14 6.01
CA SER A 410 -23.75 13.14 5.36
C SER A 410 -23.37 13.41 3.91
N TYR A 411 -22.10 13.16 3.55
CA TYR A 411 -21.59 13.36 2.19
C TYR A 411 -21.67 12.09 1.34
N MET A 412 -21.86 10.92 1.93
CA MET A 412 -21.82 9.64 1.20
C MET A 412 -23.19 9.04 0.90
N PHE A 413 -24.24 9.47 1.60
CA PHE A 413 -25.56 8.88 1.47
C PHE A 413 -26.36 9.47 0.30
N GLU A 414 -26.84 8.64 -0.63
CA GLU A 414 -27.53 9.05 -1.88
C GLU A 414 -28.65 10.07 -1.63
N SER A 415 -29.54 9.80 -0.69
CA SER A 415 -30.68 10.70 -0.42
C SER A 415 -30.34 11.87 0.54
N SER A 416 -29.08 12.09 0.89
CA SER A 416 -28.66 13.23 1.70
C SER A 416 -28.63 14.51 0.86
N SER A 417 -29.30 15.57 1.32
CA SER A 417 -29.23 16.90 0.68
C SER A 417 -27.82 17.50 0.66
N SER A 418 -26.89 16.91 1.41
CA SER A 418 -25.49 17.33 1.52
C SER A 418 -24.53 16.37 0.83
N ASN A 419 -25.02 15.34 0.14
CA ASN A 419 -24.16 14.47 -0.64
C ASN A 419 -23.60 15.21 -1.86
N THR A 420 -22.37 15.67 -1.71
CA THR A 420 -21.57 16.27 -2.77
C THR A 420 -20.41 15.38 -3.19
N SER A 421 -20.25 14.21 -2.56
CA SER A 421 -19.13 13.30 -2.87
C SER A 421 -19.42 12.41 -4.07
N GLY A 422 -20.70 12.15 -4.38
CA GLY A 422 -21.11 11.21 -5.43
C GLY A 422 -20.88 9.74 -5.06
N PHE A 423 -20.53 9.44 -3.80
CA PHE A 423 -20.43 8.06 -3.32
C PHE A 423 -21.79 7.35 -3.33
N ASP A 424 -22.91 8.06 -3.18
CA ASP A 424 -24.27 7.54 -3.39
C ASP A 424 -24.56 6.16 -2.75
N ALA A 425 -24.23 6.00 -1.47
CA ALA A 425 -24.48 4.78 -0.72
C ALA A 425 -25.99 4.47 -0.64
N LEU A 426 -26.37 3.28 -1.11
CA LEU A 426 -27.74 2.76 -1.03
C LEU A 426 -27.90 1.89 0.22
N LEU A 427 -29.02 2.06 0.94
CA LEU A 427 -29.32 1.39 2.22
C LEU A 427 -29.86 -0.04 2.00
N GLY A 428 -29.02 -0.92 1.45
CA GLY A 428 -29.37 -2.31 1.15
C GLY A 428 -29.53 -3.24 2.34
N GLY A 429 -29.30 -2.76 3.57
CA GLY A 429 -29.35 -3.60 4.77
C GLY A 429 -28.26 -4.66 4.82
N CYS A 430 -28.54 -5.79 5.46
CA CYS A 430 -27.64 -6.94 5.52
C CYS A 430 -28.41 -8.27 5.71
N ARG A 431 -27.72 -9.39 5.54
CA ARG A 431 -28.13 -10.73 5.98
C ARG A 431 -27.34 -11.14 7.20
N ASP A 432 -27.97 -11.13 8.37
CA ASP A 432 -27.31 -11.42 9.65
C ASP A 432 -26.96 -12.90 9.87
N LEU A 433 -26.28 -13.21 10.98
CA LEU A 433 -25.93 -14.59 11.39
C LEU A 433 -27.14 -15.45 11.81
N SER A 434 -28.30 -14.84 11.99
CA SER A 434 -29.56 -15.58 12.15
C SER A 434 -30.18 -15.94 10.80
N ASN A 435 -29.45 -15.70 9.70
CA ASN A 435 -29.84 -15.97 8.33
C ASN A 435 -31.04 -15.13 7.86
N ILE A 436 -31.23 -13.96 8.49
CA ILE A 436 -32.35 -13.06 8.28
C ILE A 436 -31.87 -11.78 7.60
N PHE A 437 -32.58 -11.38 6.55
CA PHE A 437 -32.44 -10.07 5.96
C PHE A 437 -33.05 -9.00 6.87
N SER A 438 -32.31 -7.95 7.15
CA SER A 438 -32.77 -6.87 8.02
C SER A 438 -32.23 -5.51 7.57
N ASN A 439 -32.84 -4.44 8.10
CA ASN A 439 -32.37 -3.06 7.97
C ASN A 439 -32.35 -2.42 6.56
N GLU A 440 -33.07 -3.01 5.59
CA GLU A 440 -33.33 -2.33 4.30
C GLU A 440 -33.90 -0.93 4.55
N GLY A 441 -33.38 0.05 3.82
CA GLY A 441 -33.79 1.46 3.92
C GLY A 441 -33.36 2.15 5.22
N SER A 442 -32.67 1.45 6.14
CA SER A 442 -32.24 2.02 7.43
C SER A 442 -30.72 2.10 7.56
N TYR A 443 -30.01 1.04 7.16
CA TYR A 443 -28.55 0.99 7.22
C TYR A 443 -27.97 0.45 5.89
N SER A 444 -26.76 0.87 5.58
CA SER A 444 -25.91 0.21 4.59
C SER A 444 -24.64 -0.25 5.28
N TYR A 445 -24.19 -1.45 4.94
CA TYR A 445 -22.98 -2.06 5.49
C TYR A 445 -22.05 -2.40 4.34
N PHE A 446 -20.77 -2.06 4.49
CA PHE A 446 -19.74 -2.31 3.50
C PHE A 446 -18.59 -3.09 4.09
N TRP A 447 -18.14 -4.10 3.35
CA TRP A 447 -16.93 -4.84 3.69
C TRP A 447 -15.66 -4.03 3.44
N SER A 448 -14.63 -4.34 4.22
CA SER A 448 -13.24 -4.07 3.90
C SER A 448 -12.50 -5.38 3.64
N SER A 449 -11.47 -5.32 2.79
CA SER A 449 -10.52 -6.41 2.60
C SER A 449 -9.55 -6.57 3.78
N SER A 450 -9.48 -5.59 4.68
CA SER A 450 -8.59 -5.65 5.85
C SER A 450 -9.19 -6.47 7.01
N LEU A 451 -8.35 -7.34 7.56
CA LEU A 451 -8.64 -8.17 8.71
C LEU A 451 -8.75 -7.32 10.00
N HIS A 452 -9.71 -7.66 10.86
CA HIS A 452 -9.82 -7.07 12.21
C HIS A 452 -9.23 -8.01 13.26
N ASN A 453 -9.72 -9.25 13.30
CA ASN A 453 -9.27 -10.26 14.24
C ASN A 453 -9.38 -11.65 13.62
N GLN A 454 -8.24 -12.22 13.26
CA GLN A 454 -8.16 -13.54 12.63
C GLN A 454 -8.62 -14.67 13.56
N ASN A 455 -8.46 -14.53 14.89
CA ASN A 455 -8.87 -15.58 15.83
C ASN A 455 -10.40 -15.73 15.93
N ASN A 456 -11.14 -14.72 15.47
CA ASN A 456 -12.60 -14.67 15.52
C ASN A 456 -13.24 -14.67 14.11
N ASN A 457 -12.47 -14.86 13.04
CA ASN A 457 -12.96 -14.70 11.66
C ASN A 457 -13.67 -13.35 11.45
N GLU A 458 -13.05 -12.25 11.89
CA GLU A 458 -13.61 -10.91 11.79
C GLU A 458 -12.82 -10.00 10.83
N ALA A 459 -13.56 -9.30 9.96
CA ALA A 459 -13.02 -8.26 9.07
C ALA A 459 -13.63 -6.90 9.41
N TRP A 460 -12.92 -5.82 9.04
CA TRP A 460 -13.44 -4.48 9.24
C TRP A 460 -14.65 -4.21 8.36
N ILE A 461 -15.63 -3.51 8.92
CA ILE A 461 -16.79 -3.02 8.18
C ILE A 461 -16.97 -1.52 8.33
N ARG A 462 -17.72 -0.91 7.40
CA ARG A 462 -18.29 0.43 7.54
C ARG A 462 -19.80 0.34 7.54
N ARG A 463 -20.45 1.08 8.43
CA ARG A 463 -21.92 1.26 8.42
C ARG A 463 -22.29 2.72 8.26
N LEU A 464 -23.16 2.97 7.29
CA LEU A 464 -23.90 4.21 7.14
C LEU A 464 -25.34 4.05 7.63
N THR A 465 -25.90 5.14 8.13
CA THR A 465 -27.26 5.18 8.68
C THR A 465 -28.10 6.18 7.92
N TYR A 466 -29.38 5.88 7.71
CA TYR A 466 -30.35 6.80 7.15
C TYR A 466 -30.32 8.15 7.88
N ASN A 467 -30.02 9.23 7.15
CA ASN A 467 -29.85 10.59 7.68
C ASN A 467 -28.83 10.72 8.83
N GLY A 468 -27.93 9.74 8.98
CA GLY A 468 -26.82 9.82 9.92
C GLY A 468 -25.64 10.58 9.31
N SER A 469 -25.01 11.45 10.09
CA SER A 469 -23.79 12.14 9.65
C SER A 469 -22.54 11.29 9.82
N GLY A 470 -22.56 10.31 10.71
CA GLY A 470 -21.39 9.50 11.02
C GLY A 470 -21.25 8.26 10.14
N VAL A 471 -20.00 7.85 9.91
CA VAL A 471 -19.64 6.52 9.43
C VAL A 471 -19.13 5.73 10.64
N TYR A 472 -19.71 4.55 10.87
CA TYR A 472 -19.35 3.69 11.99
C TYR A 472 -18.44 2.55 11.54
N ARG A 473 -17.43 2.23 12.35
CA ARG A 473 -16.40 1.20 12.08
C ARG A 473 -16.26 0.23 13.26
N TRP A 474 -16.28 -1.07 12.97
CA TRP A 474 -15.95 -2.15 13.91
C TRP A 474 -15.68 -3.45 13.11
N GLY A 475 -15.22 -4.52 13.77
CA GLY A 475 -15.06 -5.83 13.14
C GLY A 475 -16.33 -6.67 13.15
N TYR A 476 -16.54 -7.48 12.12
CA TYR A 476 -17.67 -8.40 12.03
C TYR A 476 -17.29 -9.76 11.44
N ASP A 477 -17.97 -10.79 11.92
CA ASP A 477 -17.93 -12.18 11.43
C ASP A 477 -18.11 -12.29 9.91
N TYR A 478 -17.25 -13.09 9.28
CA TYR A 478 -17.20 -13.33 7.84
C TYR A 478 -18.50 -13.84 7.22
N GLY A 479 -19.36 -14.53 7.97
CA GLY A 479 -20.57 -15.19 7.45
C GLY A 479 -21.74 -14.25 7.12
N ILE A 480 -21.60 -12.95 7.31
CA ILE A 480 -22.69 -11.97 7.09
C ILE A 480 -22.73 -11.48 5.65
N GLY A 481 -23.93 -11.42 5.08
CA GLY A 481 -24.13 -10.77 3.78
C GLY A 481 -24.17 -9.24 3.93
N MET A 482 -23.21 -8.53 3.36
CA MET A 482 -23.15 -7.06 3.32
C MET A 482 -22.81 -6.57 1.90
N SER A 483 -23.07 -5.29 1.61
CA SER A 483 -22.71 -4.72 0.32
C SER A 483 -21.19 -4.59 0.16
N ALA A 484 -20.74 -4.48 -1.09
CA ALA A 484 -19.35 -4.25 -1.44
C ALA A 484 -19.24 -3.04 -2.40
N ARG A 485 -18.06 -2.43 -2.43
CA ARG A 485 -17.66 -1.33 -3.30
C ARG A 485 -16.26 -1.64 -3.80
N CYS A 486 -15.95 -1.25 -5.03
CA CYS A 486 -14.59 -1.33 -5.57
C CYS A 486 -13.95 0.05 -5.56
N VAL A 487 -12.64 0.10 -5.34
CA VAL A 487 -11.81 1.31 -5.35
C VAL A 487 -10.54 1.07 -6.15
N THR A 488 -9.95 2.15 -6.67
CA THR A 488 -8.58 2.17 -7.20
C THR A 488 -7.92 3.52 -6.88
N ASN A 489 -6.60 3.51 -6.69
CA ASN A 489 -5.80 4.73 -6.54
C ASN A 489 -5.01 5.02 -7.85
N GLN A 490 -5.21 4.22 -8.90
CA GLN A 490 -4.48 4.32 -10.17
C GLN A 490 -5.37 4.92 -11.27
N GLN A 491 -4.76 5.68 -12.19
CA GLN A 491 -5.36 5.92 -13.50
C GLN A 491 -5.34 4.59 -14.27
N ILE A 492 -6.50 4.08 -14.67
CA ILE A 492 -6.60 2.74 -15.26
C ILE A 492 -6.51 2.85 -16.77
N VAL A 493 -5.50 2.17 -17.35
CA VAL A 493 -5.41 1.98 -18.80
C VAL A 493 -6.18 0.71 -19.16
N GLN A 494 -7.34 0.85 -19.81
CA GLN A 494 -7.98 -0.30 -20.43
C GLN A 494 -7.47 -0.45 -21.86
N ILE A 495 -6.66 -1.48 -22.09
CA ILE A 495 -6.27 -1.89 -23.44
C ILE A 495 -7.48 -2.58 -24.08
N GLN A 496 -8.35 -1.80 -24.70
CA GLN A 496 -9.40 -2.37 -25.53
C GLN A 496 -8.74 -2.95 -26.78
N GLY A 497 -8.57 -4.27 -26.79
CA GLY A 497 -8.02 -4.99 -27.93
C GLY A 497 -8.80 -4.63 -29.20
N CYS A 498 -8.12 -3.96 -30.13
CA CYS A 498 -8.62 -3.82 -31.49
C CYS A 498 -8.79 -5.24 -32.05
N THR A 499 -10.03 -5.68 -32.25
CA THR A 499 -10.26 -6.81 -33.15
C THR A 499 -10.03 -6.29 -34.56
N ASP A 500 -8.98 -6.81 -35.20
CA ASP A 500 -8.75 -6.62 -36.63
C ASP A 500 -9.96 -7.18 -37.39
N GLU A 501 -10.87 -6.30 -37.83
CA GLU A 501 -11.76 -6.62 -38.94
C GLU A 501 -11.09 -6.19 -40.25
N SER A 502 -10.46 -7.17 -40.90
CA SER A 502 -10.01 -7.13 -42.30
C SER A 502 -11.15 -7.41 -43.28
#